data_AF-A0A8D5ZGA7-F1
#
_entry.id   AF-A0A8D5ZGA7-F1
#
_cell.length_a   1.000
_cell.length_b   1.000
_cell.length_c   1.000
_cell.angle_alpha   90.00
_cell.angle_beta   90.00
_cell.angle_gamma   90.00
#
_symmetry.space_group_name_H-M   'P 1'
#
loop_
_entity.id
_entity.type
_entity.pdbx_description
1 polymer ?
#
loop_
_entity_poly.entity_id
_entity_poly.type
_entity_poly.pdbx_seq_one_letter_code
_entity_poly.pdbx_strand_id
1 'polypeptide(L)'
;MITKMSTLQIQENTPVDGDQDLSFLVSLLDKQDKIEFVEVFSDDFQSLVQEGRLSKTGLRKLLSGYAPADERLLQIAEMDHKAKEWIARRVQEKAKRALEIIERMKERGEE
;
A
#
# COMPACT_ATOMS: atom_id res chain seq x y z
N MET A 1 31.40 -35.53 22.12
CA MET A 1 31.34 -34.38 21.20
C MET A 1 30.24 -34.66 20.19
N ILE A 2 29.11 -33.93 20.26
CA ILE A 2 27.97 -34.14 19.36
C ILE A 2 27.89 -32.90 18.47
N THR A 3 28.21 -33.10 17.19
CA THR A 3 28.17 -32.08 16.14
C THR A 3 26.71 -31.71 15.86
N LYS A 4 26.31 -30.49 16.22
CA LYS A 4 25.01 -29.91 15.82
C LYS A 4 25.10 -29.55 14.34
N MET A 5 24.49 -30.34 13.47
CA MET A 5 24.18 -29.90 12.10
C MET A 5 23.04 -28.89 12.17
N SER A 6 23.36 -27.64 11.85
CA SER A 6 22.39 -26.57 11.63
C SER A 6 21.74 -26.80 10.26
N THR A 7 20.50 -27.25 10.24
CA THR A 7 19.70 -27.26 9.03
C THR A 7 19.26 -25.84 8.74
N LEU A 8 19.95 -25.18 7.81
CA LEU A 8 19.43 -24.01 7.11
C LEU A 8 18.12 -24.42 6.43
N GLN A 9 17.00 -24.06 7.05
CA GLN A 9 15.70 -24.13 6.40
C GLN A 9 15.74 -23.10 5.28
N ILE A 10 15.92 -23.60 4.06
CA ILE A 10 15.62 -22.88 2.84
C ILE A 10 14.14 -22.49 2.98
N GLN A 11 13.86 -21.19 3.14
CA GLN A 11 12.51 -20.67 3.02
C GLN A 11 12.09 -20.95 1.58
N GLU A 12 11.35 -22.04 1.38
CA GLU A 12 10.56 -22.24 0.17
C GLU A 12 9.62 -21.05 0.03
N ASN A 13 9.49 -20.51 -1.19
CA ASN A 13 8.51 -19.48 -1.52
C ASN A 13 7.11 -20.00 -1.18
N THR A 14 6.66 -19.73 0.05
CA THR A 14 5.29 -19.95 0.47
C THR A 14 4.37 -19.18 -0.47
N PRO A 15 3.22 -19.75 -0.87
CA PRO A 15 2.22 -18.99 -1.61
C PRO A 15 1.85 -17.78 -0.77
N VAL A 16 2.14 -16.58 -1.27
CA VAL A 16 1.91 -15.35 -0.51
C VAL A 16 0.40 -15.14 -0.44
N ASP A 17 -0.11 -15.05 0.78
CA ASP A 17 -1.53 -14.80 1.07
C ASP A 17 -1.90 -13.42 0.51
N GLY A 18 -2.96 -13.33 -0.30
CA GLY A 18 -3.30 -12.11 -1.05
C GLY A 18 -3.48 -10.84 -0.20
N ASP A 19 -3.74 -11.00 1.10
CA ASP A 19 -3.87 -9.91 2.06
C ASP A 19 -2.51 -9.36 2.55
N GLN A 20 -1.45 -10.17 2.54
CA GLN A 20 -0.09 -9.73 2.87
C GLN A 20 0.51 -8.88 1.76
N ASP A 21 0.26 -9.26 0.50
CA ASP A 21 0.73 -8.50 -0.67
C ASP A 21 0.12 -7.10 -0.71
N LEU A 22 -1.20 -6.99 -0.51
CA LEU A 22 -1.87 -5.70 -0.52
C LEU A 22 -1.39 -4.79 0.62
N SER A 23 -1.20 -5.36 1.82
CA SER A 23 -0.65 -4.63 2.96
C SER A 23 0.75 -4.08 2.66
N PHE A 24 1.60 -4.88 2.01
CA PHE A 24 2.91 -4.41 1.57
C PHE A 24 2.78 -3.28 0.54
N LEU A 25 1.91 -3.40 -0.47
CA LEU A 25 1.70 -2.35 -1.46
C LEU A 25 1.23 -1.03 -0.82
N VAL A 26 0.31 -1.09 0.15
CA VAL A 26 -0.15 0.09 0.90
C VAL A 26 1.00 0.75 1.67
N SER A 27 1.92 -0.03 2.22
CA SER A 27 3.09 0.50 2.94
C SER A 27 4.05 1.31 2.05
N LEU A 28 4.03 1.06 0.73
CA LEU A 28 4.83 1.79 -0.26
C LEU A 28 4.21 3.12 -0.69
N LEU A 29 2.96 3.38 -0.31
CA LEU A 29 2.28 4.64 -0.59
C LEU A 29 2.78 5.74 0.33
N ASP A 30 3.11 6.90 -0.25
CA ASP A 30 3.48 8.07 0.52
C ASP A 30 2.25 8.83 1.02
N LYS A 31 2.49 9.90 1.79
CA LYS A 31 1.41 10.73 2.35
C LYS A 31 0.49 11.29 1.25
N GLN A 32 1.06 11.70 0.12
CA GLN A 32 0.31 12.33 -0.95
C GLN A 32 -0.55 11.29 -1.69
N ASP A 33 -0.01 10.10 -1.94
CA ASP A 33 -0.76 8.98 -2.48
C ASP A 33 -1.99 8.64 -1.61
N LYS A 34 -1.81 8.62 -0.28
CA LYS A 34 -2.90 8.32 0.66
C LYS A 34 -3.98 9.41 0.68
N ILE A 35 -3.61 10.67 0.45
CA ILE A 35 -4.57 11.77 0.32
C ILE A 35 -5.34 11.66 -0.98
N GLU A 36 -4.65 11.43 -2.11
CA GLU A 36 -5.31 11.22 -3.41
C GLU A 36 -6.26 10.02 -3.38
N PHE A 37 -5.88 8.94 -2.68
CA PHE A 37 -6.74 7.79 -2.48
C PHE A 37 -8.08 8.17 -1.81
N VAL A 38 -8.06 9.03 -0.79
CA VAL A 38 -9.29 9.52 -0.14
C VAL A 38 -10.17 10.29 -1.11
N GLU A 39 -9.57 11.12 -1.96
CA GLU A 39 -10.33 11.90 -2.95
C GLU A 39 -11.02 10.99 -3.97
N VAL A 40 -10.29 9.99 -4.48
CA VAL A 40 -10.79 9.03 -5.49
C VAL A 40 -11.91 8.14 -4.93
N PHE A 41 -11.76 7.67 -3.69
CA PHE A 41 -12.71 6.73 -3.06
C PHE A 41 -13.60 7.39 -1.99
N SER A 42 -13.85 8.70 -2.13
CA SER A 42 -14.56 9.48 -1.11
C SER A 42 -15.96 8.93 -0.77
N ASP A 43 -16.65 8.34 -1.74
CA ASP A 43 -17.94 7.67 -1.55
C ASP A 43 -17.84 6.40 -0.70
N ASP A 44 -16.78 5.61 -0.85
CA ASP A 44 -16.54 4.42 -0.03
C ASP A 44 -16.20 4.83 1.41
N PHE A 45 -15.44 5.91 1.59
CA PHE A 45 -15.21 6.50 2.90
C PHE A 45 -16.49 7.04 3.54
N GLN A 46 -17.42 7.60 2.75
CA GLN A 46 -18.74 8.00 3.23
C GLN A 46 -19.57 6.78 3.65
N SER A 47 -19.45 5.66 2.95
CA SER A 47 -20.10 4.39 3.31
C SER A 47 -19.60 3.87 4.67
N LEU A 48 -18.29 3.96 4.95
CA LEU A 48 -17.75 3.68 6.28
C LEU A 48 -18.34 4.57 7.39
N VAL A 49 -18.73 5.81 7.07
CA VAL A 49 -19.44 6.68 8.02
C VAL A 49 -20.86 6.20 8.28
N GLN A 50 -21.56 5.77 7.23
CA GLN A 50 -22.92 5.23 7.35
C GLN A 50 -22.94 3.93 8.17
N GLU A 51 -21.93 3.09 8.00
CA GLU A 51 -21.72 1.85 8.77
C GLU A 51 -21.23 2.08 10.21
N GLY A 52 -20.93 3.33 10.60
CA GLY A 52 -20.41 3.66 11.93
C GLY A 52 -18.93 3.29 12.16
N ARG A 53 -18.22 2.87 11.11
CA ARG A 53 -16.79 2.51 11.13
C ARG A 53 -15.87 3.73 10.98
N LEU A 54 -16.42 4.87 10.58
CA LEU A 54 -15.75 6.17 10.51
C LEU A 54 -16.65 7.26 11.10
N SER A 55 -16.10 8.21 11.86
CA SER A 55 -16.89 9.36 12.30
C SER A 55 -17.00 10.41 11.19
N LYS A 56 -18.11 11.17 11.16
CA LYS A 56 -18.26 12.33 10.27
C LYS A 56 -17.09 13.32 10.37
N THR A 57 -16.62 13.56 11.59
CA THR A 57 -15.43 14.40 11.85
C THR A 57 -14.16 13.77 11.30
N GLY A 58 -14.02 12.45 11.40
CA GLY A 58 -12.91 11.70 10.80
C GLY A 58 -12.88 11.86 9.29
N LEU A 59 -14.01 11.65 8.62
CA LEU A 59 -14.11 11.85 7.17
C LEU A 59 -13.77 13.28 6.75
N ARG A 60 -14.32 14.27 7.46
CA ARG A 60 -14.00 15.69 7.19
C ARG A 60 -12.50 15.97 7.27
N LYS A 61 -11.78 15.37 8.22
CA LYS A 61 -10.31 15.51 8.29
C LYS A 61 -9.64 14.89 7.08
N LEU A 62 -10.04 13.69 6.67
CA LEU A 62 -9.45 13.02 5.52
C LEU A 62 -9.67 13.86 4.24
N LEU A 63 -10.89 14.34 4.01
CA LEU A 63 -11.23 15.23 2.89
C LEU A 63 -10.53 16.59 2.94
N SER A 64 -10.01 17.02 4.09
CA SER A 64 -9.21 18.23 4.21
C SER A 64 -7.71 17.99 4.00
N GLY A 65 -7.31 16.83 3.47
CA GLY A 65 -5.92 16.50 3.16
C GLY A 65 -5.14 15.80 4.28
N TYR A 66 -5.81 15.21 5.27
CA TYR A 66 -5.13 14.33 6.21
C TYR A 66 -4.95 12.95 5.58
N ALA A 67 -3.71 12.46 5.58
CA ALA A 67 -3.44 11.11 5.13
C ALA A 67 -4.08 10.09 6.11
N PRO A 68 -4.93 9.19 5.59
CA PRO A 68 -5.45 8.07 6.38
C PRO A 68 -4.33 7.08 6.75
N ALA A 69 -4.59 6.26 7.76
CA ALA A 69 -3.75 5.13 8.12
C ALA A 69 -3.91 3.97 7.12
N ASP A 70 -2.91 3.09 7.06
CA ASP A 70 -2.85 1.95 6.13
C ASP A 70 -4.04 1.01 6.30
N GLU A 71 -4.39 0.71 7.55
CA GLU A 71 -5.60 -0.03 7.94
C GLU A 71 -6.87 0.53 7.27
N ARG A 72 -6.97 1.85 7.14
CA ARG A 72 -8.14 2.49 6.55
C ARG A 72 -8.17 2.30 5.04
N LEU A 73 -7.02 2.30 4.38
CA LEU A 73 -6.91 1.98 2.95
C LEU A 73 -7.29 0.53 2.68
N LEU A 74 -6.83 -0.39 3.54
CA LEU A 74 -7.15 -1.81 3.45
C LEU A 74 -8.66 -2.03 3.59
N GLN A 75 -9.33 -1.39 4.55
CA GLN A 75 -10.79 -1.48 4.70
C GLN A 75 -11.55 -1.06 3.43
N ILE A 76 -11.10 0.01 2.76
CA ILE A 76 -11.71 0.44 1.49
C ILE A 76 -11.42 -0.58 0.40
N ALA A 77 -10.19 -1.07 0.32
CA ALA A 77 -9.78 -2.07 -0.67
C ALA A 77 -10.50 -3.42 -0.49
N GLU A 78 -10.88 -3.79 0.73
CA GLU A 78 -11.72 -4.97 1.01
C GLU A 78 -13.15 -4.78 0.48
N MET A 79 -13.68 -3.56 0.53
CA MET A 79 -15.04 -3.23 0.13
C MET A 79 -15.17 -2.96 -1.38
N ASP A 80 -14.18 -2.32 -1.99
CA ASP A 80 -14.14 -2.02 -3.42
C ASP A 80 -12.87 -2.60 -4.08
N HIS A 81 -13.09 -3.54 -5.00
CA HIS A 81 -12.03 -4.11 -5.83
C HIS A 81 -11.23 -3.04 -6.59
N LYS A 82 -11.86 -1.94 -7.01
CA LYS A 82 -11.19 -0.86 -7.75
C LYS A 82 -10.15 -0.16 -6.89
N ALA A 83 -10.32 -0.14 -5.57
CA ALA A 83 -9.31 0.38 -4.66
C ALA A 83 -8.05 -0.50 -4.63
N LYS A 84 -8.19 -1.83 -4.71
CA LYS A 84 -7.05 -2.75 -4.86
C LYS A 84 -6.29 -2.45 -6.16
N GLU A 85 -7.01 -2.32 -7.27
CA GLU A 85 -6.42 -2.00 -8.58
C GLU A 85 -5.71 -0.65 -8.56
N TRP A 86 -6.31 0.36 -7.93
CA TRP A 86 -5.72 1.69 -7.81
C TRP A 86 -4.41 1.65 -7.04
N ILE A 87 -4.37 0.95 -5.89
CA ILE A 87 -3.16 0.81 -5.06
C ILE A 87 -2.06 0.13 -5.87
N ALA A 88 -2.36 -1.00 -6.51
CA ALA A 88 -1.39 -1.74 -7.31
C ALA A 88 -0.83 -0.89 -8.46
N ARG A 89 -1.70 -0.20 -9.19
CA ARG A 89 -1.30 0.68 -10.30
C ARG A 89 -0.41 1.83 -9.81
N ARG A 90 -0.78 2.49 -8.71
CA ARG A 90 -0.02 3.61 -8.15
C ARG A 90 1.39 3.17 -7.77
N VAL A 91 1.53 2.02 -7.10
CA VAL A 91 2.83 1.44 -6.76
C VAL A 91 3.63 1.08 -8.02
N GLN A 92 2.99 0.47 -9.03
CA GLN A 92 3.65 0.13 -10.28
C GLN A 92 4.22 1.37 -11.00
N GLU A 93 3.47 2.48 -11.03
CA GLU A 93 3.93 3.75 -11.62
C GLU A 93 5.12 4.34 -10.87
N LYS A 94 5.17 4.19 -9.54
CA LYS A 94 6.32 4.62 -8.72
C LYS A 94 7.54 3.73 -8.97
N ALA A 95 7.35 2.42 -9.02
CA ALA A 95 8.42 1.47 -9.30
C ALA A 95 9.05 1.72 -10.67
N LYS A 96 8.23 1.94 -11.72
CA LYS A 96 8.71 2.28 -13.05
C LYS A 96 9.56 3.56 -13.04
N ARG A 97 9.07 4.62 -12.40
CA ARG A 97 9.82 5.89 -12.27
C ARG A 97 11.14 5.71 -11.54
N ALA A 98 11.16 4.90 -10.47
CA ALA A 98 12.38 4.60 -9.73
C ALA A 98 13.42 3.87 -10.60
N LEU A 99 13.00 2.88 -11.38
CA LEU A 99 13.88 2.16 -12.31
C LEU A 99 14.48 3.09 -13.36
N GLU A 100 13.67 3.96 -13.97
CA GLU A 100 14.16 4.97 -14.93
C GLU A 100 15.18 5.93 -14.30
N ILE A 101 15.00 6.31 -13.03
CA ILE A 101 15.98 7.14 -12.32
C ILE A 101 17.29 6.38 -12.10
N ILE A 102 17.21 5.14 -11.64
CA ILE A 102 18.39 4.28 -11.39
C ILE A 102 19.19 4.06 -12.69
N GLU A 103 18.51 3.81 -13.81
CA GLU A 103 19.15 3.66 -15.11
C GLU A 103 19.90 4.93 -15.51
N ARG A 104 19.28 6.11 -15.38
CA ARG A 104 19.93 7.39 -15.65
C ARG A 104 21.13 7.67 -14.73
N MET A 105 21.09 7.24 -13.47
CA MET A 105 22.22 7.38 -12.54
C MET A 105 23.40 6.50 -12.99
N LYS A 106 23.13 5.26 -13.37
CA LYS A 106 24.15 4.33 -13.91
C LYS A 106 24.81 4.87 -15.18
N GLU A 107 24.03 5.42 -16.10
CA GLU A 107 24.57 6.03 -17.33
C GLU A 107 25.48 7.24 -17.07
N ARG A 108 25.28 7.94 -15.95
CA ARG A 108 26.08 9.11 -15.53
C ARG A 108 27.34 8.76 -14.73
N GLY A 109 27.53 7.49 -14.37
CA GLY A 109 28.65 7.05 -13.53
C GLY A 109 28.59 7.56 -12.08
N GLU A 110 27.38 7.88 -11.59
CA GLU A 110 27.13 8.22 -10.19
C GLU A 110 26.92 6.89 -9.42
N GLU A 111 28.02 6.27 -8.97
CA GLU A 111 28.02 5.11 -8.05
C GLU A 111 28.07 5.54 -6.58
#